data_AF-A0A7S2QKC2-F1
#
_entry.id   AF-A0A7S2QKC2-F1
#
_cell.length_a   1.000
_cell.length_b   1.000
_cell.length_c   1.000
_cell.angle_alpha   90.00
_cell.angle_beta   90.00
_cell.angle_gamma   90.00
#
_symmetry.space_group_name_H-M   'P 1'
#
loop_
_entity.id
_entity.type
_entity.pdbx_description
1 polymer ?
#
loop_
_entity_poly.entity_id
_entity_poly.type
_entity_poly.pdbx_seq_one_letter_code
_entity_poly.pdbx_strand_id
1 'polypeptide(L)'
;MELDAIKKVRGAMGLTNVEIMIPFVRTLDMAKDVNEVLKKNGLERGVDGLKVNMMAELPSNVFLADEFLEYFDGFSIGSNDLTQLTLGLDRDSGLVAQYFDERNPAVMKGLETLIKAAKAKGKYVGICGQGPSDHPDLAKWLMEQGI
;
A
#
# COMPACT_ATOMS: atom_id res chain seq x y z
N MET A 1 10.85 11.85 16.54
CA MET A 1 12.04 11.22 15.93
C MET A 1 11.83 10.92 14.44
N GLU A 2 10.91 10.05 14.00
CA GLU A 2 10.69 9.79 12.55
C GLU A 2 10.02 10.97 11.82
N LEU A 3 8.90 11.49 12.34
CA LEU A 3 8.19 12.61 11.70
C LEU A 3 9.04 13.89 11.65
N ASP A 4 9.93 14.08 12.63
CA ASP A 4 10.87 15.21 12.64
C ASP A 4 11.93 15.07 11.54
N ALA A 5 12.39 13.85 11.26
CA ALA A 5 13.27 13.58 10.14
C ALA A 5 12.58 13.89 8.81
N ILE A 6 11.32 13.46 8.62
CA ILE A 6 10.57 13.75 7.39
C ILE A 6 10.36 15.26 7.21
N LYS A 7 10.01 15.99 8.27
CA LYS A 7 9.93 17.46 8.24
C LYS A 7 11.24 18.11 7.85
N LYS A 8 12.37 17.63 8.41
CA LYS A 8 13.69 18.17 8.07
C LYS A 8 14.02 17.93 6.60
N VAL A 9 13.73 16.74 6.08
CA VAL A 9 13.98 16.37 4.67
C VAL A 9 13.15 17.22 3.71
N ARG A 10 11.84 17.33 3.93
CA ARG A 10 10.97 18.12 3.05
C ARG A 10 11.19 19.63 3.20
N GLY A 11 11.31 20.11 4.44
CA GLY A 11 11.41 21.53 4.75
C GLY A 11 12.83 22.08 4.63
N ALA A 12 13.73 21.68 5.53
CA ALA A 12 15.08 22.25 5.61
C ALA A 12 16.00 21.83 4.43
N MET A 13 15.82 20.63 3.89
CA MET A 13 16.60 20.16 2.73
C MET A 13 15.90 20.41 1.38
N GLY A 14 14.62 20.82 1.39
CA GLY A 14 13.86 21.13 0.16
C GLY A 14 13.50 19.91 -0.70
N LEU A 15 13.60 18.68 -0.17
CA LEU A 15 13.32 17.45 -0.92
C LEU A 15 11.81 17.13 -0.92
N THR A 16 11.05 17.93 -1.67
CA THR A 16 9.58 17.87 -1.72
C THR A 16 9.01 16.69 -2.51
N ASN A 17 9.85 15.89 -3.15
CA ASN A 17 9.48 14.64 -3.81
C ASN A 17 9.34 13.45 -2.83
N VAL A 18 9.66 13.62 -1.54
CA VAL A 18 9.55 12.55 -0.53
C VAL A 18 8.11 12.39 -0.03
N GLU A 19 7.46 11.31 -0.43
CA GLU A 19 6.12 10.96 0.04
C GLU A 19 6.17 10.13 1.32
N ILE A 20 5.04 10.05 2.04
CA ILE A 20 4.90 9.18 3.22
C ILE A 20 4.05 7.97 2.83
N MET A 21 4.51 6.78 3.18
CA MET A 21 3.72 5.55 3.05
C MET A 21 3.48 4.96 4.44
N ILE A 22 2.22 4.72 4.77
CA ILE A 22 1.83 4.14 6.06
C ILE A 22 1.57 2.64 5.89
N PRO A 23 2.36 1.77 6.55
CA PRO A 23 2.14 0.33 6.50
C PRO A 23 1.09 -0.13 7.52
N PHE A 24 0.58 -1.33 7.28
CA PHE A 24 -0.19 -2.17 8.18
C PHE A 24 -1.43 -1.51 8.80
N VAL A 25 -2.13 -0.70 7.99
CA VAL A 25 -3.34 0.00 8.40
C VAL A 25 -4.53 -0.96 8.38
N ARG A 26 -4.91 -1.47 9.55
CA ARG A 26 -5.90 -2.55 9.67
C ARG A 26 -7.34 -2.09 9.51
N THR A 27 -7.67 -0.91 10.03
CA THR A 27 -9.03 -0.38 10.13
C THR A 27 -9.11 1.08 9.67
N LEU A 28 -10.32 1.55 9.36
CA LEU A 28 -10.56 2.96 9.01
C LEU A 28 -10.24 3.91 10.18
N ASP A 29 -10.45 3.47 11.42
CA ASP A 29 -10.05 4.24 12.61
C ASP A 29 -8.54 4.44 12.65
N MET A 30 -7.74 3.40 12.36
CA MET A 30 -6.29 3.55 12.24
C MET A 30 -5.91 4.50 11.10
N ALA A 31 -6.60 4.44 9.95
CA ALA A 31 -6.34 5.35 8.84
C ALA A 31 -6.57 6.81 9.24
N LYS A 32 -7.64 7.08 10.00
CA LYS A 32 -7.94 8.39 10.57
C LYS A 32 -6.90 8.82 11.60
N ASP A 33 -6.62 7.98 12.59
CA ASP A 33 -5.72 8.27 13.70
C ASP A 33 -4.31 8.61 13.20
N VAL A 34 -3.78 7.86 12.23
CA VAL A 34 -2.46 8.15 11.65
C VAL A 34 -2.44 9.51 10.96
N ASN A 35 -3.46 9.85 10.18
CA ASN A 35 -3.55 11.16 9.55
C ASN A 35 -3.63 12.30 10.58
N GLU A 36 -4.35 12.10 11.70
CA GLU A 36 -4.37 13.06 12.80
C GLU A 36 -3.00 13.22 13.46
N VAL A 37 -2.26 12.12 13.66
CA VAL A 37 -0.91 12.14 14.23
C VAL A 37 0.04 12.89 13.29
N LEU A 38 0.01 12.63 11.99
CA LEU A 38 0.80 13.35 10.99
C LEU A 38 0.50 14.86 11.04
N LYS A 39 -0.79 15.22 11.03
CA LYS A 39 -1.24 16.61 11.09
C LYS A 39 -0.79 17.32 12.36
N LYS A 40 -0.97 16.71 13.54
CA LYS A 40 -0.51 17.25 14.83
C LYS A 40 1.00 17.50 14.86
N ASN A 41 1.76 16.76 14.04
CA ASN A 41 3.20 16.90 13.92
C ASN A 41 3.64 17.82 12.78
N GLY A 42 2.72 18.49 12.07
CA GLY A 42 3.03 19.43 10.98
C GLY A 42 3.23 18.77 9.61
N LEU A 43 2.72 17.56 9.41
CA LEU A 43 2.73 16.85 8.12
C LEU A 43 1.27 16.60 7.71
N GLU A 44 0.70 17.46 6.87
CA GLU A 44 -0.69 17.35 6.44
C GLU A 44 -0.79 17.05 4.95
N ARG A 45 -1.61 16.05 4.60
CA ARG A 45 -1.85 15.64 3.22
C ARG A 45 -2.32 16.84 2.39
N GLY A 46 -1.65 17.08 1.26
CA GLY A 46 -1.92 18.20 0.35
C GLY A 46 -1.23 19.52 0.72
N VAL A 47 -0.73 19.68 1.95
CA VAL A 47 0.07 20.86 2.35
C VAL A 47 1.50 20.68 1.85
N ASP A 48 2.07 21.73 1.24
CA ASP A 48 3.40 21.72 0.61
C ASP A 48 3.59 20.54 -0.36
N GLY A 49 2.51 20.12 -1.02
CA GLY A 49 2.51 19.00 -1.96
C GLY A 49 2.76 17.63 -1.30
N LEU A 50 2.64 17.50 0.02
CA LEU A 50 2.82 16.23 0.72
C LEU A 50 1.77 15.22 0.28
N LYS A 51 2.23 14.06 -0.21
CA LYS A 51 1.43 12.88 -0.50
C LYS A 51 1.55 11.86 0.62
N VAL A 52 0.41 11.28 1.01
CA VAL A 52 0.34 10.22 2.03
C VAL A 52 -0.34 9.01 1.40
N ASN A 53 0.45 7.97 1.10
CA ASN A 53 -0.02 6.71 0.55
C ASN A 53 -0.16 5.66 1.65
N MET A 54 -0.90 4.60 1.36
CA MET A 54 -1.01 3.44 2.24
C MET A 54 -0.35 2.23 1.58
N MET A 55 0.35 1.42 2.38
CA MET A 55 0.68 0.07 1.93
C MET A 55 -0.59 -0.79 2.01
N ALA A 56 -1.11 -1.24 0.88
CA ALA A 56 -2.30 -2.09 0.83
C ALA A 56 -1.85 -3.56 0.88
N GLU A 57 -1.87 -4.12 2.10
CA GLU A 57 -1.23 -5.40 2.40
C GLU A 57 -2.10 -6.33 3.27
N LEU A 58 -3.29 -5.87 3.69
CA LEU A 58 -4.24 -6.68 4.44
C LEU A 58 -5.51 -6.98 3.63
N PRO A 59 -6.19 -8.12 3.86
CA PRO A 59 -7.50 -8.39 3.28
C PRO A 59 -8.53 -7.30 3.58
N SER A 60 -8.46 -6.63 4.74
CA SER A 60 -9.34 -5.49 5.03
C SER A 60 -9.14 -4.32 4.07
N ASN A 61 -7.91 -4.09 3.58
CA ASN A 61 -7.64 -3.06 2.58
C ASN A 61 -8.29 -3.39 1.23
N VAL A 62 -8.40 -4.68 0.89
CA VAL A 62 -9.11 -5.13 -0.32
C VAL A 62 -10.61 -4.90 -0.17
N PHE A 63 -11.20 -5.34 0.95
CA PHE A 63 -12.65 -5.26 1.15
C PHE A 63 -13.17 -3.84 1.32
N LEU A 64 -12.34 -2.93 1.83
CA LEU A 64 -12.69 -1.52 2.07
C LEU A 64 -11.82 -0.57 1.25
N ALA A 65 -11.43 -0.98 0.03
CA ALA A 65 -10.47 -0.25 -0.79
C ALA A 65 -10.92 1.19 -1.06
N ASP A 66 -12.21 1.38 -1.35
CA ASP A 66 -12.79 2.70 -1.62
C ASP A 66 -12.74 3.61 -0.39
N GLU A 67 -13.05 3.08 0.78
CA GLU A 67 -13.09 3.79 2.06
C GLU A 67 -11.68 4.15 2.53
N PHE A 68 -10.72 3.23 2.42
CA PHE A 68 -9.31 3.55 2.71
C PHE A 68 -8.79 4.65 1.81
N LEU A 69 -9.14 4.65 0.53
CA LEU A 69 -8.75 5.72 -0.38
C LEU A 69 -9.29 7.09 0.02
N GLU A 70 -10.26 7.24 0.91
CA GLU A 70 -10.64 8.58 1.42
C GLU A 70 -9.50 9.22 2.23
N TYR A 71 -8.68 8.40 2.90
CA TYR A 71 -7.61 8.79 3.81
C TYR A 71 -6.22 8.86 3.16
N PHE A 72 -6.04 8.30 1.97
CA PHE A 72 -4.74 8.23 1.29
C PHE A 72 -4.76 8.78 -0.15
N ASP A 73 -3.61 9.21 -0.67
CA ASP A 73 -3.42 9.65 -2.06
C ASP A 73 -3.29 8.48 -3.05
N GLY A 74 -3.13 7.27 -2.53
CA GLY A 74 -3.00 6.05 -3.33
C GLY A 74 -2.52 4.87 -2.51
N PHE A 75 -2.26 3.78 -3.22
CA PHE A 75 -1.81 2.50 -2.67
C PHE A 75 -0.44 2.09 -3.21
N SER A 76 0.41 1.56 -2.35
CA SER A 76 1.47 0.64 -2.75
C SER A 76 1.08 -0.75 -2.24
N ILE A 77 0.77 -1.67 -3.14
CA ILE A 77 0.31 -3.00 -2.75
C ILE A 77 1.50 -3.79 -2.22
N GLY A 78 1.43 -4.26 -0.97
CA GLY A 78 2.41 -5.17 -0.39
C GLY A 78 2.01 -6.61 -0.68
N SER A 79 2.44 -7.15 -1.82
CA SER A 79 1.95 -8.45 -2.32
C SER A 79 2.36 -9.63 -1.45
N ASN A 80 3.50 -9.52 -0.75
CA ASN A 80 3.98 -10.49 0.21
C ASN A 80 2.96 -10.71 1.34
N ASP A 81 2.69 -9.68 2.14
CA ASP A 81 1.78 -9.76 3.29
C ASP A 81 0.33 -9.95 2.85
N LEU A 82 -0.07 -9.35 1.72
CA LEU A 82 -1.38 -9.62 1.15
C LEU A 82 -1.57 -11.11 0.87
N THR A 83 -0.56 -11.78 0.31
CA THR A 83 -0.59 -13.23 0.03
C THR A 83 -0.64 -14.04 1.33
N GLN A 84 0.25 -13.74 2.27
CA GLN A 84 0.31 -14.43 3.57
C GLN A 84 -1.04 -14.36 4.31
N LEU A 85 -1.61 -13.16 4.42
CA LEU A 85 -2.83 -12.92 5.17
C LEU A 85 -4.09 -13.37 4.42
N THR A 86 -4.09 -13.34 3.09
CA THR A 86 -5.21 -13.87 2.28
C THR A 86 -5.26 -15.39 2.33
N LEU A 87 -4.11 -16.06 2.32
CA LEU A 87 -4.01 -17.52 2.30
C LEU A 87 -3.86 -18.15 3.69
N GLY A 88 -3.69 -17.33 4.74
CA GLY A 88 -3.56 -17.79 6.11
C GLY A 88 -2.27 -18.57 6.36
N LEU A 89 -1.14 -18.10 5.83
CA LEU A 89 0.14 -18.78 5.91
C LEU A 89 1.28 -17.85 6.31
N ASP A 90 2.35 -18.45 6.82
CA ASP A 90 3.65 -17.82 7.03
C ASP A 90 4.62 -18.39 5.98
N ARG A 91 5.15 -17.54 5.12
CA ARG A 91 6.02 -17.96 4.01
C ARG A 91 7.40 -18.44 4.45
N ASP A 92 7.82 -18.08 5.67
CA ASP A 92 9.10 -18.52 6.24
C ASP A 92 8.95 -19.89 6.93
N SER A 93 7.72 -20.35 7.14
CA SER A 93 7.43 -21.68 7.68
C SER A 93 7.53 -22.75 6.61
N GLY A 94 8.61 -23.54 6.65
CA GLY A 94 8.83 -24.67 5.73
C GLY A 94 7.76 -25.77 5.76
N LEU A 95 6.78 -25.69 6.68
CA LEU A 95 5.61 -26.58 6.71
C LEU A 95 4.51 -26.17 5.73
N VAL A 96 4.41 -24.87 5.42
CA VAL A 96 3.31 -24.30 4.61
C VAL A 96 3.78 -23.38 3.49
N ALA A 97 5.08 -23.05 3.42
CA ALA A 97 5.65 -22.15 2.42
C ALA A 97 5.35 -22.57 0.97
N GLN A 98 5.22 -23.87 0.69
CA GLN A 98 4.84 -24.36 -0.65
C GLN A 98 3.46 -23.88 -1.14
N TYR A 99 2.62 -23.34 -0.25
CA TYR A 99 1.31 -22.78 -0.59
C TYR A 99 1.35 -21.27 -0.86
N PHE A 100 2.50 -20.61 -0.67
CA PHE A 100 2.67 -19.20 -1.02
C PHE A 100 2.76 -19.05 -2.55
N ASP A 101 1.78 -18.37 -3.15
CA ASP A 101 1.83 -17.94 -4.54
C ASP A 101 1.04 -16.63 -4.69
N GLU A 102 1.72 -15.56 -5.08
CA GLU A 102 1.12 -14.24 -5.32
C GLU A 102 0.14 -14.25 -6.50
N ARG A 103 0.22 -15.27 -7.37
CA ARG A 103 -0.69 -15.50 -8.50
C ARG A 103 -1.90 -16.35 -8.11
N ASN A 104 -2.03 -16.72 -6.83
CA ASN A 104 -3.21 -17.43 -6.36
C ASN A 104 -4.49 -16.64 -6.73
N PRO A 105 -5.56 -17.29 -7.22
CA PRO A 105 -6.78 -16.59 -7.63
C PRO A 105 -7.38 -15.64 -6.59
N ALA A 106 -7.27 -15.97 -5.29
CA ALA A 106 -7.73 -15.10 -4.21
C ALA A 106 -6.90 -13.82 -4.11
N VAL A 107 -5.58 -13.95 -4.24
CA VAL A 107 -4.64 -12.82 -4.22
C VAL A 107 -4.82 -11.95 -5.46
N MET A 108 -4.86 -12.56 -6.65
CA MET A 108 -5.08 -11.87 -7.92
C MET A 108 -6.36 -11.04 -7.91
N LYS A 109 -7.45 -11.57 -7.33
CA LYS A 109 -8.70 -10.82 -7.17
C LYS A 109 -8.54 -9.64 -6.20
N GLY A 110 -7.76 -9.81 -5.14
CA GLY A 110 -7.41 -8.72 -4.23
C GLY A 110 -6.61 -7.61 -4.92
N LEU A 111 -5.59 -7.99 -5.71
CA LEU A 111 -4.81 -7.05 -6.53
C LEU A 111 -5.71 -6.27 -7.48
N GLU A 112 -6.57 -6.98 -8.23
CA GLU A 112 -7.51 -6.39 -9.18
C GLU A 112 -8.45 -5.39 -8.51
N THR A 113 -9.02 -5.73 -7.35
CA THR A 113 -9.89 -4.84 -6.58
C THR A 113 -9.17 -3.56 -6.15
N LEU A 114 -7.96 -3.67 -5.60
CA LEU A 114 -7.16 -2.52 -5.16
C LEU A 114 -6.80 -1.60 -6.34
N ILE A 115 -6.37 -2.19 -7.47
CA ILE A 115 -6.03 -1.45 -8.68
C ILE A 115 -7.25 -0.72 -9.23
N LYS A 116 -8.38 -1.41 -9.35
CA LYS A 116 -9.62 -0.80 -9.86
C LYS A 116 -10.09 0.35 -8.98
N ALA A 117 -10.09 0.19 -7.66
CA ALA A 117 -10.51 1.23 -6.72
C ALA A 117 -9.63 2.48 -6.85
N ALA A 118 -8.30 2.32 -6.87
CA ALA A 118 -7.38 3.44 -7.01
C ALA A 118 -7.55 4.16 -8.35
N LYS A 119 -7.61 3.41 -9.46
CA LYS A 119 -7.80 3.97 -10.80
C LYS A 119 -9.14 4.68 -10.96
N ALA A 120 -10.23 4.11 -10.43
CA ALA A 120 -11.56 4.73 -10.47
C ALA A 120 -11.59 6.08 -9.76
N LYS A 121 -10.74 6.28 -8.74
CA LYS A 121 -10.59 7.55 -8.03
C LYS A 121 -9.47 8.46 -8.58
N GLY A 122 -8.80 8.05 -9.66
CA GLY A 122 -7.66 8.78 -10.23
C GLY A 122 -6.47 8.88 -9.27
N LYS A 123 -6.32 7.90 -8.37
CA LYS A 123 -5.29 7.85 -7.32
C LYS A 123 -4.12 6.95 -7.72
N TYR A 124 -2.99 7.18 -7.07
CA TYR A 124 -1.80 6.37 -7.29
C TYR A 124 -2.07 4.90 -6.93
N VAL A 125 -1.57 3.98 -7.76
CA VAL A 125 -1.44 2.58 -7.41
C VAL A 125 -0.12 2.05 -7.94
N GLY A 126 0.64 1.42 -7.07
CA GLY A 126 1.82 0.64 -7.42
C GLY A 126 1.85 -0.66 -6.65
N ILE A 127 2.87 -1.46 -6.88
CA ILE A 127 3.09 -2.73 -6.19
C ILE A 127 4.54 -2.79 -5.69
N CYS A 128 4.73 -3.32 -4.49
CA CYS A 128 6.01 -3.63 -3.91
C CYS A 128 6.06 -5.11 -3.53
N GLY A 129 7.20 -5.75 -3.76
CA GLY A 129 7.35 -7.19 -3.63
C GLY A 129 8.23 -7.75 -4.74
N GLN A 130 8.63 -9.01 -4.60
CA GLN A 130 9.47 -9.68 -5.59
C GLN A 130 8.64 -10.35 -6.69
N GLY A 131 7.34 -10.56 -6.48
CA GLY A 131 6.45 -11.20 -7.45
C GLY A 131 6.61 -10.76 -8.91
N PRO A 132 6.60 -9.45 -9.24
CA PRO A 132 6.81 -9.01 -10.62
C PRO A 132 8.19 -9.35 -11.19
N SER A 133 9.22 -9.44 -10.34
CA SER A 133 10.58 -9.84 -10.74
C SER A 133 10.69 -11.36 -10.93
N ASP A 134 10.09 -12.13 -10.03
CA ASP A 134 10.20 -13.60 -10.00
C ASP A 134 9.22 -14.26 -11.00
N HIS A 135 8.15 -13.56 -11.35
CA HIS A 135 7.06 -14.04 -12.21
C HIS A 135 6.77 -13.04 -13.33
N PRO A 136 7.42 -13.18 -14.51
CA PRO A 136 7.22 -12.28 -15.65
C PRO A 136 5.77 -12.24 -16.17
N ASP A 137 5.02 -13.33 -15.99
CA ASP A 137 3.59 -13.42 -16.28
C ASP A 137 2.76 -12.51 -15.35
N LEU A 138 3.09 -12.47 -14.06
CA LEU A 138 2.48 -11.53 -13.11
C LEU A 138 2.81 -10.08 -13.46
N ALA A 139 4.06 -9.77 -13.80
CA ALA A 139 4.45 -8.44 -14.26
C ALA A 139 3.67 -7.99 -15.50
N LYS A 140 3.52 -8.89 -16.48
CA LYS A 140 2.72 -8.64 -17.67
C LYS A 140 1.26 -8.37 -17.32
N TRP A 141 0.66 -9.18 -16.45
CA TRP A 141 -0.72 -8.99 -16.01
C TRP A 141 -0.91 -7.65 -15.28
N LEU A 142 0.02 -7.25 -14.41
CA LEU A 142 -0.02 -5.97 -13.70
C LEU A 142 0.01 -4.78 -14.68
N MET A 143 0.86 -4.84 -15.70
CA MET A 143 0.90 -3.85 -16.78
C MET A 143 -0.43 -3.77 -17.53
N GLU A 144 -1.07 -4.91 -17.81
CA GLU A 144 -2.40 -4.97 -18.45
C GLU A 144 -3.51 -4.39 -17.55
N GLN A 145 -3.39 -4.52 -16.22
CA GLN A 145 -4.26 -3.84 -15.26
C GLN A 145 -3.97 -2.34 -15.15
N GLY A 146 -2.85 -1.86 -15.70
CA GLY A 146 -2.42 -0.46 -15.70
C GLY A 146 -1.77 -0.01 -14.40
N ILE A 147 -0.96 -0.89 -13.80
CA ILE A 147 0.17 -0.54 -12.91
C ILE A 147 1.41 -0.29 -13.75
#